data_AF-A0A5J5T3U0-F1
#
_entry.id   AF-A0A5J5T3U0-F1
#
_cell.length_a   1.000
_cell.length_b   1.000
_cell.length_c   1.000
_cell.angle_alpha   90.00
_cell.angle_beta   90.00
_cell.angle_gamma   90.00
#
_symmetry.space_group_name_H-M   'P 1'
#
loop_
_entity.id
_entity.type
_entity.pdbx_description
1 polymer ?
#
loop_
_entity_poly.entity_id
_entity_poly.type
_entity_poly.pdbx_seq_one_letter_code
_entity_poly.pdbx_strand_id
1 'polypeptide(L)'
;GRSCDAKGIIYLSNIRMVFVATHPVGNFFDFDMPLLDVHDEKFNQPIFHCNNISGHVESSRALYSTHSFKILFKEGGCRAFVPLSLNLISSQPQMDPLQAAQTPVDEMMRHAYVDPNDPTRIFLQQPVHSRR
;
A
#
# COMPACT_ATOMS: atom_id res chain seq x y z
N GLY A 1 11.85 17.10 5.00
CA GLY A 1 11.45 17.14 3.58
C GLY A 1 10.58 18.36 3.32
N ARG A 2 10.40 18.75 2.06
CA ARG A 2 9.43 19.80 1.69
C ARG A 2 8.01 19.26 1.93
N SER A 3 7.15 20.08 2.53
CA SER A 3 5.72 19.80 2.67
C SER A 3 4.97 20.43 1.50
N CYS A 4 3.94 19.76 1.00
CA CYS A 4 2.99 20.30 0.04
C CYS A 4 1.56 20.12 0.56
N ASP A 5 0.70 21.09 0.30
CA ASP A 5 -0.70 21.06 0.68
C ASP A 5 -1.57 21.48 -0.51
N ALA A 6 -2.70 20.79 -0.70
CA ALA A 6 -3.66 21.08 -1.75
C ALA A 6 -5.07 20.71 -1.30
N LYS A 7 -6.08 21.29 -1.95
CA LYS A 7 -7.50 20.92 -1.76
C LYS A 7 -7.92 19.96 -2.87
N GLY A 8 -8.57 18.86 -2.50
CA GLY A 8 -8.91 17.81 -3.45
C GLY A 8 -9.95 16.82 -2.95
N ILE A 9 -10.16 15.79 -3.76
CA ILE A 9 -11.01 14.65 -3.45
C ILE A 9 -10.12 13.46 -3.16
N ILE A 10 -10.46 12.69 -2.12
CA ILE A 10 -9.81 11.40 -1.86
C ILE A 10 -10.75 10.26 -2.25
N TYR A 11 -10.23 9.37 -3.08
CA TYR A 11 -10.90 8.13 -3.49
C TYR A 11 -10.33 6.97 -2.69
N LEU A 12 -11.20 6.05 -2.29
CA LEU A 12 -10.83 4.82 -1.59
C LEU A 12 -11.32 3.63 -2.40
N SER A 13 -10.41 2.69 -2.62
CA SER A 13 -10.69 1.36 -3.18
C SER A 13 -10.22 0.29 -2.20
N ASN A 14 -10.39 -0.98 -2.55
CA ASN A 14 -9.89 -2.11 -1.77
C ASN A 14 -8.35 -2.24 -1.77
N ILE A 15 -7.63 -1.57 -2.69
CA ILE A 15 -6.18 -1.71 -2.84
C ILE A 15 -5.39 -0.42 -2.60
N ARG A 16 -6.03 0.75 -2.71
CA ARG A 16 -5.36 2.06 -2.58
C ARG A 16 -6.31 3.19 -2.18
N MET A 17 -5.74 4.22 -1.57
CA MET A 17 -6.29 5.56 -1.52
C MET A 17 -5.61 6.43 -2.59
N VAL A 18 -6.38 7.27 -3.28
CA VAL A 18 -5.84 8.23 -4.26
C VAL A 18 -6.39 9.62 -3.95
N PHE A 19 -5.50 10.56 -3.68
CA PHE A 19 -5.86 11.97 -3.59
C PHE A 19 -5.74 12.63 -4.97
N VAL A 20 -6.74 13.41 -5.38
CA VAL A 20 -6.72 14.18 -6.63
C VAL A 20 -6.98 15.66 -6.30
N ALA A 21 -6.03 16.52 -6.63
CA ALA A 21 -6.14 17.95 -6.40
C ALA A 21 -7.20 18.56 -7.33
N THR A 22 -8.13 19.31 -6.75
CA THR A 22 -9.10 20.12 -7.52
C THR A 22 -8.45 21.38 -8.10
N HIS A 23 -7.44 21.89 -7.40
CA HIS A 23 -6.62 23.03 -7.79
C HIS A 23 -5.15 22.64 -7.54
N PRO A 24 -4.45 22.11 -8.55
CA PRO A 24 -3.07 21.67 -8.41
C PRO A 24 -2.15 22.78 -7.91
N VAL A 25 -1.18 22.42 -7.06
CA VAL A 25 -0.19 23.36 -6.51
C VAL A 25 1.19 22.99 -7.07
N GLY A 26 1.72 23.84 -7.95
CA GLY A 26 2.93 23.51 -8.71
C GLY A 26 2.73 22.26 -9.56
N ASN A 27 3.56 21.23 -9.34
CA ASN A 27 3.47 19.95 -10.04
C ASN A 27 2.74 18.87 -9.21
N PHE A 28 2.03 19.25 -8.15
CA PHE A 28 1.27 18.33 -7.31
C PHE A 28 -0.19 18.25 -7.78
N PHE A 29 -0.48 17.23 -8.59
CA PHE A 29 -1.80 16.98 -9.19
C PHE A 29 -2.57 15.89 -8.44
N ASP A 30 -1.87 14.84 -8.03
CA ASP A 30 -2.43 13.68 -7.35
C ASP A 30 -1.39 13.03 -6.43
N PHE A 31 -1.87 12.13 -5.59
CA PHE A 31 -1.01 11.32 -4.72
C PHE A 31 -1.62 9.93 -4.53
N ASP A 32 -0.88 8.90 -4.96
CA ASP A 32 -1.26 7.49 -4.84
C ASP A 32 -0.73 6.91 -3.52
N MET A 33 -1.61 6.24 -2.78
CA MET A 33 -1.30 5.59 -1.50
C MET A 33 -1.80 4.15 -1.53
N PRO A 34 -0.97 3.19 -1.99
CA PRO A 34 -1.30 1.77 -1.91
C PRO A 34 -1.55 1.35 -0.46
N LEU A 35 -2.65 0.68 -0.17
CA LEU A 35 -3.02 0.35 1.21
C LEU A 35 -2.02 -0.61 1.87
N LEU A 36 -1.34 -1.44 1.08
CA LEU A 36 -0.29 -2.35 1.56
C LEU A 36 0.93 -1.61 2.12
N ASP A 37 1.20 -0.42 1.60
CA ASP A 37 2.36 0.39 1.97
C ASP A 37 2.03 1.44 3.05
N VAL A 38 0.75 1.56 3.43
CA VAL A 38 0.27 2.50 4.45
C VAL A 38 0.40 1.89 5.84
N HIS A 39 0.99 2.65 6.77
CA HIS A 39 1.19 2.25 8.15
C HIS A 39 1.20 3.45 9.10
N ASP A 40 1.20 3.17 10.41
CA ASP A 40 1.16 4.15 11.50
C ASP A 40 0.01 5.16 11.37
N GLU A 41 -1.14 4.68 10.91
CA GLU A 41 -2.33 5.48 10.70
C GLU A 41 -2.97 5.92 12.03
N LYS A 42 -3.36 7.19 12.09
CA LYS A 42 -3.95 7.81 13.26
C LYS A 42 -5.10 8.71 12.88
N PHE A 43 -6.25 8.50 13.52
CA PHE A 43 -7.39 9.39 13.46
C PHE A 43 -7.34 10.42 14.59
N ASN A 44 -7.49 11.71 14.25
CA ASN A 44 -7.49 12.81 15.22
C ASN A 44 -8.82 13.57 15.15
N GLN A 45 -9.48 13.73 16.29
CA GLN A 45 -10.74 14.46 16.47
C GLN A 45 -10.53 15.68 17.40
N PRO A 46 -9.92 16.76 16.90
CA PRO A 46 -9.71 17.92 17.73
C PRO A 46 -11.03 18.66 17.98
N ILE A 47 -11.22 19.16 19.20
CA ILE A 47 -12.46 19.87 19.61
C ILE A 47 -12.67 21.15 18.78
N PHE A 48 -11.56 21.82 18.46
CA PHE A 48 -11.47 22.93 17.52
C PHE A 48 -10.65 22.43 16.34
N HIS A 49 -10.98 22.83 15.09
CA HIS A 49 -10.41 22.32 13.82
C HIS A 49 -11.14 21.09 13.23
N CYS A 50 -10.66 20.64 12.06
CA CYS A 50 -11.25 19.53 11.33
C CYS A 50 -10.68 18.18 11.78
N ASN A 51 -11.52 17.15 11.72
CA ASN A 51 -11.09 15.77 11.82
C ASN A 51 -10.04 15.47 10.72
N ASN A 52 -9.04 14.66 11.06
CA ASN A 52 -8.01 14.28 10.10
C ASN A 52 -7.51 12.85 10.33
N ILE A 53 -7.06 12.22 9.26
CA ILE A 53 -6.25 11.00 9.30
C ILE A 53 -4.83 11.38 8.93
N SER A 54 -3.85 10.88 9.68
CA SER A 54 -2.44 10.98 9.33
C SER A 54 -1.81 9.59 9.30
N GLY A 55 -0.73 9.42 8.56
CA GLY A 55 0.03 8.17 8.54
C GLY A 55 1.26 8.29 7.66
N HIS A 56 1.85 7.15 7.38
CA HIS A 56 3.03 7.01 6.54
C HIS A 56 2.71 6.08 5.36
N VAL A 57 3.30 6.36 4.20
CA VAL A 57 3.24 5.49 3.03
C VAL A 57 4.65 5.25 2.51
N GLU A 58 5.01 4.00 2.28
CA GLU A 58 6.27 3.65 1.64
C GLU A 58 6.17 3.78 0.12
N SER A 59 7.15 4.46 -0.50
CA SER A 59 7.27 4.53 -1.95
C SER A 59 8.30 3.53 -2.46
N SER A 60 7.82 2.43 -3.05
CA SER A 60 8.65 1.43 -3.74
C SER A 60 9.34 1.99 -4.99
N ARG A 61 8.84 3.10 -5.55
CA ARG A 61 9.37 3.71 -6.79
C ARG A 61 10.63 4.55 -6.59
N ALA A 62 10.86 5.08 -5.40
CA ALA A 62 11.95 6.01 -5.13
C ALA A 62 12.71 5.60 -3.86
N LEU A 63 13.63 4.64 -4.00
CA LEU A 63 14.63 4.28 -2.98
C LEU A 63 14.05 3.91 -1.60
N TYR A 64 12.84 3.33 -1.53
CA TYR A 64 12.14 3.07 -0.26
C TYR A 64 12.07 4.34 0.60
N SER A 65 11.50 5.40 0.03
CA SER A 65 11.28 6.63 0.77
C SER A 65 9.90 6.63 1.41
N THR A 66 9.88 6.78 2.72
CA THR A 66 8.67 7.00 3.50
C THR A 66 8.16 8.42 3.27
N HIS A 67 6.87 8.56 2.99
CA HIS A 67 6.18 9.84 2.91
C HIS A 67 5.11 9.93 3.98
N SER A 68 5.16 11.01 4.79
CA SER A 68 4.09 11.29 5.74
C SER A 68 2.93 11.98 5.02
N PHE A 69 1.71 11.53 5.27
CA PHE A 69 0.50 12.17 4.77
C PHE A 69 -0.42 12.62 5.91
N LYS A 70 -1.23 13.65 5.62
CA LYS A 70 -2.31 14.10 6.50
C LYS A 70 -3.51 14.55 5.67
N ILE A 71 -4.62 13.86 5.81
CA ILE A 71 -5.89 14.11 5.13
C ILE A 71 -6.82 14.85 6.08
N LEU A 72 -7.19 16.09 5.74
CA LEU A 72 -8.12 16.91 6.53
C LEU A 72 -9.53 16.85 5.92
N PHE A 73 -10.52 16.46 6.72
CA PHE A 73 -11.91 16.39 6.31
C PHE A 73 -12.62 17.73 6.52
N LYS A 74 -12.44 18.65 5.55
CA LYS A 74 -13.00 20.02 5.62
C LYS A 74 -14.50 20.09 5.33
N GLU A 75 -15.03 19.13 4.57
CA GLU A 75 -16.41 19.13 4.06
C GLU A 75 -17.22 17.91 4.56
N GLY A 76 -16.81 17.32 5.69
CA GLY A 76 -17.47 16.13 6.25
C GLY A 76 -16.93 14.81 5.70
N GLY A 77 -17.77 13.77 5.64
CA GLY A 77 -17.42 12.44 5.12
C GLY A 77 -16.55 11.56 6.04
N CYS A 78 -15.84 12.14 7.02
CA CYS A 78 -14.95 11.40 7.93
C CYS A 78 -15.62 10.22 8.64
N ARG A 79 -16.89 10.36 9.06
CA ARG A 79 -17.61 9.30 9.80
C ARG A 79 -17.77 8.01 9.00
N ALA A 80 -17.90 8.10 7.68
CA ALA A 80 -17.98 6.94 6.81
C ALA A 80 -16.57 6.52 6.35
N PHE A 81 -15.75 7.49 5.97
CA PHE A 81 -14.44 7.21 5.39
C PHE A 81 -13.49 6.53 6.37
N VAL A 82 -13.35 7.06 7.59
CA VAL A 82 -12.37 6.60 8.58
C VAL A 82 -12.52 5.10 8.90
N PRO A 83 -13.68 4.59 9.33
CA PRO A 83 -13.81 3.17 9.62
C PRO A 83 -13.57 2.30 8.38
N LEU A 84 -14.00 2.73 7.19
CA LEU A 84 -13.79 1.98 5.95
C LEU A 84 -12.31 1.92 5.56
N SER A 85 -11.60 3.05 5.57
CA SER A 85 -10.18 3.08 5.21
C SER A 85 -9.33 2.29 6.19
N LEU A 86 -9.57 2.45 7.51
CA LEU A 86 -8.82 1.72 8.53
C LEU A 86 -9.08 0.21 8.45
N ASN A 87 -10.34 -0.22 8.28
CA ASN A 87 -10.65 -1.63 8.11
C ASN A 87 -9.97 -2.22 6.87
N LEU A 88 -9.95 -1.48 5.75
CA LEU A 88 -9.30 -1.93 4.52
C LEU A 88 -7.79 -2.04 4.67
N ILE A 89 -7.15 -1.09 5.36
CA ILE A 89 -5.71 -1.13 5.68
C ILE A 89 -5.41 -2.34 6.57
N SER A 90 -6.15 -2.52 7.68
CA SER A 90 -5.95 -3.66 8.59
C SER A 90 -6.27 -5.02 7.95
N SER A 91 -7.12 -5.05 6.92
CA SER A 91 -7.45 -6.28 6.19
C SER A 91 -6.44 -6.65 5.09
N GLN A 92 -5.49 -5.76 4.80
CA GLN A 92 -4.46 -6.11 3.82
C GLN A 92 -3.66 -7.30 4.36
N PRO A 93 -3.41 -8.32 3.54
CA PRO A 93 -2.53 -9.39 3.95
C PRO A 93 -1.18 -8.76 4.26
N GLN A 94 -0.76 -8.82 5.52
CA GLN A 94 0.64 -8.66 5.90
C GLN A 94 1.37 -9.82 5.21
N MET A 95 1.74 -9.63 3.95
CA MET A 95 2.64 -10.55 3.27
C MET A 95 3.97 -10.40 3.96
N ASP A 96 4.24 -11.29 4.91
CA ASP A 96 5.58 -11.50 5.39
C ASP A 96 6.43 -11.83 4.14
N PRO A 97 7.42 -10.99 3.77
CA PRO A 97 8.28 -11.25 2.62
C PRO A 97 8.95 -12.64 2.70
N LEU A 98 9.12 -13.17 3.92
CA LEU A 98 9.64 -14.50 4.17
C LEU A 98 8.64 -15.61 3.79
N GLN A 99 7.33 -15.37 3.90
CA GLN A 99 6.29 -16.30 3.43
C GLN A 99 6.08 -16.20 1.92
N ALA A 100 6.19 -15.01 1.31
CA ALA A 100 6.12 -14.86 -0.14
C ALA A 100 7.32 -15.51 -0.87
N ALA A 101 8.48 -15.59 -0.20
CA ALA A 101 9.65 -16.33 -0.68
C ALA A 101 9.54 -17.85 -0.49
N GLN A 102 8.62 -18.32 0.36
CA GLN A 102 8.28 -19.74 0.47
C GLN A 102 7.30 -20.09 -0.66
N THR A 103 7.79 -20.20 -1.89
CA THR A 103 7.09 -21.03 -2.86
C THR A 103 7.03 -22.44 -2.27
N PRO A 104 5.86 -23.02 -1.97
CA PRO A 104 5.82 -24.40 -1.53
C PRO A 104 6.03 -25.24 -2.79
N VAL A 105 7.30 -25.44 -3.14
CA VAL A 105 7.75 -26.20 -4.32
C VAL A 105 7.10 -27.59 -4.31
N ASP A 106 6.88 -28.14 -3.10
CA ASP A 106 6.21 -29.42 -2.87
C ASP A 106 4.71 -29.40 -3.21
N GLU A 107 4.00 -28.28 -3.05
CA GLU A 107 2.58 -28.15 -3.41
C GLU A 107 2.40 -27.90 -4.91
N MET A 108 3.30 -27.13 -5.54
CA MET A 108 3.33 -26.97 -7.00
C MET A 108 3.64 -28.30 -7.71
N MET A 109 4.58 -29.10 -7.19
CA MET A 109 4.89 -30.43 -7.73
C MET A 109 3.71 -31.40 -7.64
N ARG A 110 2.85 -31.28 -6.62
CA ARG A 110 1.69 -32.17 -6.43
C ARG A 110 0.49 -31.81 -7.31
N HIS A 111 0.40 -30.57 -7.79
CA HIS A 111 -0.70 -30.10 -8.65
C HIS A 111 -0.34 -30.03 -10.14
N ALA A 112 0.94 -30.04 -10.49
CA ALA A 112 1.36 -30.22 -11.88
C ALA A 112 1.18 -31.70 -12.28
N TYR A 113 0.27 -31.97 -13.19
CA TYR A 113 0.24 -33.25 -13.91
C TYR A 113 1.51 -33.33 -14.77
N VAL A 114 2.57 -33.97 -14.25
CA VAL A 114 3.80 -34.21 -15.00
C VAL A 114 3.58 -35.44 -15.89
N ASP A 115 3.42 -35.24 -17.19
CA ASP A 115 3.45 -36.32 -18.19
C ASP A 115 4.88 -36.88 -18.26
N PRO A 116 5.10 -38.17 -17.98
CA PRO A 116 6.43 -38.80 -18.07
C PRO A 116 7.10 -38.71 -19.46
N ASN A 117 6.33 -38.48 -20.53
CA ASN A 117 6.85 -38.29 -21.89
C ASN A 117 7.09 -36.82 -22.27
N ASP A 118 6.77 -35.85 -21.40
CA ASP A 118 7.01 -34.43 -21.67
C ASP A 118 8.46 -34.06 -21.30
N PRO A 119 9.33 -33.73 -22.28
CA PRO A 119 10.74 -33.43 -22.03
C PRO A 119 10.97 -32.02 -21.45
N THR A 120 9.92 -31.32 -21.03
CA THR A 120 10.02 -29.96 -20.47
C THR A 120 10.86 -29.96 -19.19
N ARG A 121 12.03 -29.29 -19.24
CA ARG A 121 12.95 -29.11 -18.11
C ARG A 121 12.76 -27.73 -17.49
N ILE A 122 12.35 -27.69 -16.23
CA ILE A 122 12.27 -26.45 -15.45
C ILE A 122 13.65 -26.17 -14.85
N PHE A 123 14.25 -25.04 -15.22
CA PHE A 123 15.49 -24.54 -14.62
C PHE A 123 15.15 -23.55 -13.50
N LEU A 124 15.34 -23.96 -12.24
CA LEU A 124 15.21 -23.07 -11.08
C LEU A 124 16.59 -22.51 -10.72
N GLN A 125 16.86 -21.25 -11.07
CA GLN A 125 18.01 -20.53 -10.50
C GLN A 125 17.65 -20.10 -9.08
N GLN A 126 18.24 -20.77 -8.08
CA GLN A 126 18.24 -20.26 -6.70
C GLN A 126 19.14 -19.02 -6.62
N PRO A 127 18.71 -17.91 -6.00
CA PRO A 127 19.60 -16.81 -5.70
C PRO A 127 20.62 -17.30 -4.66
N VAL A 128 21.89 -17.30 -5.05
CA VAL A 128 23.00 -17.71 -4.18
C VAL A 128 23.11 -16.67 -3.07
N HIS A 129 22.67 -17.01 -1.86
CA HIS A 129 22.89 -16.18 -0.69
C HIS A 129 24.39 -16.21 -0.32
N SER A 130 25.12 -15.18 -0.72
CA SER A 130 26.42 -14.85 -0.14
C SER A 130 26.20 -14.24 1.25
N ARG A 131 26.35 -15.04 2.31
CA ARG A 131 26.56 -14.52 3.67
C ARG A 131 28.01 -14.03 3.79
N ARG A 132 28.19 -12.78 4.20
CA ARG A 132 29.33 -12.30 4.97
C ARG A 132 28.82 -11.42 6.09
#